data_AF-A0A5E4KSK2-F1
#
_entry.id   AF-A0A5E4KSK2-F1
#
_cell.length_a   1.000
_cell.length_b   1.000
_cell.length_c   1.000
_cell.angle_alpha   90.00
_cell.angle_beta   90.00
_cell.angle_gamma   90.00
#
_symmetry.space_group_name_H-M   'P 1'
#
loop_
_entity.id
_entity.type
_entity.pdbx_description
1 polymer ?
#
loop_
_entity_poly.entity_id
_entity_poly.type
_entity_poly.pdbx_seq_one_letter_code
_entity_poly.pdbx_strand_id
1 'polypeptide(L)'
;MEFLDTSAHTKDESVRILSKELEEHPILILIGPQGVGKTTLAIQLLSENVGAYFEGRARSAQPVVLIRKDLVEKMKNELYEKRKLPIFDDDNEPVYVEISLYDQVKQLVESIFDVMELGEPELIRQISLLTKKLKVVPEAIELVSSDEELVKRRLLRHLDAKERLSTLIEKERKYGIESNLWGIQGAKITDIVNRDGVVDYDEDQISRTIKDFDRVIPTKDMTVPYCIVEMMEISANENRESGFLVLHDDNKETIISDLVVGKDSNSLIGVTLLEIYVGFRQNRSLYRAYKHTKEGKIEVIHSYTPTLQEIEVLANPWIPPSEEPTEIMSSADLGAAERFDIIVSVIQADGKVESSNKRRKQELEEIISGIEEIEGE
;
A
#
# COMPACT_ATOMS: atom_id res chain seq x y z
N MET A 1 -15.27 13.27 14.88
CA MET A 1 -14.90 12.08 15.69
C MET A 1 -13.52 11.56 15.26
N GLU A 2 -12.58 11.23 16.16
CA GLU A 2 -11.20 10.88 15.72
C GLU A 2 -11.05 9.44 15.20
N PHE A 3 -11.75 8.45 15.79
CA PHE A 3 -11.62 7.03 15.43
C PHE A 3 -12.98 6.33 15.33
N LEU A 4 -13.11 5.35 14.44
CA LEU A 4 -14.26 4.45 14.35
C LEU A 4 -13.82 2.98 14.28
N ASP A 5 -14.22 2.19 15.28
CA ASP A 5 -13.91 0.76 15.34
C ASP A 5 -14.93 -0.09 14.56
N THR A 6 -14.50 -0.60 13.41
CA THR A 6 -15.33 -1.41 12.51
C THR A 6 -15.45 -2.89 12.92
N SER A 7 -14.82 -3.30 14.03
CA SER A 7 -15.07 -4.58 14.71
C SER A 7 -16.11 -4.44 15.82
N ALA A 8 -16.24 -3.26 16.43
CA ALA A 8 -17.22 -3.01 17.48
C ALA A 8 -18.62 -2.65 16.95
N HIS A 9 -18.71 -2.26 15.69
CA HIS A 9 -19.97 -1.84 15.04
C HIS A 9 -20.30 -2.71 13.84
N THR A 10 -21.60 -2.92 13.63
CA THR A 10 -22.08 -3.47 12.37
C THR A 10 -21.83 -2.49 11.22
N LYS A 11 -21.90 -3.00 9.99
CA LYS A 11 -21.76 -2.20 8.77
C LYS A 11 -22.77 -1.05 8.73
N ASP A 12 -24.03 -1.33 9.04
CA ASP A 12 -25.12 -0.35 9.01
C ASP A 12 -24.97 0.71 10.11
N GLU A 13 -24.50 0.33 11.30
CA GLU A 13 -24.21 1.27 12.38
C GLU A 13 -23.05 2.20 12.00
N SER A 14 -21.98 1.65 11.44
CA SER A 14 -20.82 2.40 10.96
C SER A 14 -21.23 3.42 9.89
N VAL A 15 -22.08 3.02 8.94
CA VAL A 15 -22.64 3.92 7.92
C VAL A 15 -23.50 5.01 8.55
N ARG A 16 -24.34 4.70 9.54
CA ARG A 16 -25.15 5.73 10.23
C ARG A 16 -24.30 6.74 10.97
N ILE A 17 -23.22 6.31 11.62
CA ILE A 17 -22.28 7.21 12.31
C ILE A 17 -21.60 8.13 11.30
N LEU A 18 -20.98 7.56 10.26
CA LEU A 18 -20.27 8.34 9.24
C LEU A 18 -21.19 9.26 8.43
N SER A 19 -22.46 8.88 8.23
CA SER A 19 -23.45 9.74 7.59
C SER A 19 -23.71 11.01 8.39
N LYS A 20 -23.80 10.92 9.72
CA LYS A 20 -23.95 12.10 10.60
C LYS A 20 -22.70 12.98 10.56
N GLU A 21 -21.52 12.37 10.57
CA GLU A 21 -20.26 13.12 10.46
C GLU A 21 -20.20 13.88 9.12
N LEU A 22 -20.67 13.29 8.01
CA LEU A 22 -20.71 13.98 6.70
C LEU A 22 -21.77 15.10 6.65
N GLU A 23 -22.86 14.99 7.42
CA GLU A 23 -23.84 16.08 7.56
C GLU A 23 -23.25 17.28 8.29
N GLU A 24 -22.48 17.04 9.35
CA GLU A 24 -21.82 18.08 10.15
C GLU A 24 -20.56 18.63 9.45
N HIS A 25 -19.80 17.75 8.79
CA HIS A 25 -18.52 18.04 8.13
C HIS A 25 -18.63 17.79 6.62
N PRO A 26 -18.74 18.84 5.78
CA PRO A 26 -18.97 18.70 4.34
C PRO A 26 -17.86 17.98 3.54
N ILE A 27 -16.70 17.77 4.17
CA ILE A 27 -15.62 16.94 3.64
C ILE A 27 -15.25 15.94 4.72
N LEU A 28 -15.38 14.66 4.39
CA LEU A 28 -15.02 13.55 5.27
C LEU A 28 -13.88 12.75 4.63
N ILE A 29 -12.80 12.56 5.38
CA ILE A 29 -11.60 11.84 4.95
C ILE A 29 -11.48 10.57 5.80
N LEU A 30 -11.74 9.41 5.22
CA LEU A 30 -11.53 8.13 5.87
C LEU A 30 -10.08 7.70 5.68
N ILE A 31 -9.39 7.52 6.79
CA ILE A 31 -7.99 7.08 6.85
C ILE A 31 -7.87 5.80 7.66
N GLY A 32 -6.70 5.18 7.65
CA GLY A 32 -6.43 3.95 8.38
C GLY A 32 -6.01 2.78 7.48
N PRO A 33 -5.76 1.60 8.04
CA PRO A 33 -5.09 0.50 7.34
C PRO A 33 -5.92 -0.08 6.19
N GLN A 34 -5.25 -0.75 5.25
CA GLN A 34 -5.95 -1.53 4.24
C GLN A 34 -6.75 -2.68 4.85
N GLY A 35 -7.98 -2.87 4.36
CA GLY A 35 -8.88 -3.93 4.79
C GLY A 35 -9.83 -3.59 5.92
N VAL A 36 -9.69 -2.41 6.50
CA VAL A 36 -10.61 -1.90 7.53
C VAL A 36 -11.99 -1.52 6.98
N GLY A 37 -12.16 -1.55 5.65
CA GLY A 37 -13.46 -1.35 5.01
C GLY A 37 -13.74 0.07 4.54
N LYS A 38 -12.73 0.96 4.42
CA LYS A 38 -12.89 2.35 3.94
C LYS A 38 -13.69 2.46 2.66
N THR A 39 -13.22 1.83 1.58
CA THR A 39 -13.88 1.79 0.27
C THR A 39 -15.30 1.24 0.39
N THR A 40 -15.48 0.14 1.14
CA THR A 40 -16.78 -0.51 1.32
C THR A 40 -17.79 0.38 2.04
N LEU A 41 -17.38 1.02 3.15
CA LEU A 41 -18.23 1.93 3.92
C LEU A 41 -18.53 3.21 3.13
N ALA A 42 -17.52 3.75 2.44
CA ALA A 42 -17.70 4.93 1.59
C ALA A 42 -18.69 4.69 0.46
N ILE A 43 -18.59 3.57 -0.25
CA ILE A 43 -19.57 3.17 -1.28
C ILE A 43 -20.98 3.05 -0.68
N GLN A 44 -21.10 2.56 0.56
CA GLN A 44 -22.39 2.51 1.23
C GLN A 44 -22.92 3.88 1.68
N LEU A 45 -22.05 4.82 2.03
CA LEU A 45 -22.41 6.20 2.37
C LEU A 45 -22.90 7.02 1.18
N LEU A 46 -22.53 6.63 -0.05
CA LEU A 46 -22.98 7.31 -1.26
C LEU A 46 -24.50 7.42 -1.30
N SER A 47 -24.98 8.65 -1.43
CA SER A 47 -26.38 9.06 -1.39
C SER A 47 -26.56 10.36 -2.18
N GLU A 48 -27.79 10.85 -2.28
CA GLU A 48 -28.11 12.14 -2.94
C GLU A 48 -27.40 13.37 -2.37
N ASN A 49 -26.91 13.28 -1.11
CA ASN A 49 -26.18 14.36 -0.44
C ASN A 49 -24.68 14.34 -0.74
N VAL A 50 -24.16 13.29 -1.38
CA VAL A 50 -22.74 13.19 -1.77
C VAL A 50 -22.58 13.71 -3.19
N GLY A 51 -21.59 14.57 -3.42
CA GLY A 51 -21.26 15.08 -4.75
C GLY A 51 -20.01 14.44 -5.35
N ALA A 52 -19.05 14.06 -4.51
CA ALA A 52 -17.82 13.42 -4.96
C ALA A 52 -17.32 12.35 -3.99
N TYR A 53 -16.73 11.30 -4.56
CA TYR A 53 -16.02 10.23 -3.88
C TYR A 53 -14.67 10.02 -4.56
N PHE A 54 -13.59 10.24 -3.82
CA PHE A 54 -12.24 10.06 -4.34
C PHE A 54 -11.47 9.08 -3.47
N GLU A 55 -10.73 8.19 -4.12
CA GLU A 55 -9.78 7.30 -3.47
C GLU A 55 -8.36 7.74 -3.87
N GLY A 56 -7.53 7.99 -2.86
CA GLY A 56 -6.14 8.32 -3.07
C GLY A 56 -5.37 7.11 -3.59
N ARG A 57 -4.40 7.33 -4.49
CA ARG A 57 -3.57 6.27 -5.10
C ARG A 57 -2.49 5.70 -4.16
N ALA A 58 -2.58 5.96 -2.86
CA ALA A 58 -1.63 5.51 -1.85
C ALA A 58 -1.57 4.00 -1.73
N ARG A 59 -0.52 3.35 -2.25
CA ARG A 59 -0.38 1.88 -2.20
C ARG A 59 -0.47 1.28 -0.80
N SER A 60 -0.16 2.04 0.27
CA SER A 60 -0.14 1.55 1.65
C SER A 60 -1.40 1.84 2.48
N ALA A 61 -2.17 2.90 2.16
CA ALA A 61 -3.29 3.33 3.00
C ALA A 61 -4.59 3.64 2.25
N GLN A 62 -4.53 4.08 0.99
CA GLN A 62 -5.67 4.49 0.15
C GLN A 62 -6.72 5.32 0.92
N PRO A 63 -6.45 6.59 1.26
CA PRO A 63 -7.44 7.43 1.94
C PRO A 63 -8.65 7.63 1.03
N VAL A 64 -9.84 7.68 1.61
CA VAL A 64 -11.07 7.92 0.88
C VAL A 64 -11.62 9.28 1.28
N VAL A 65 -11.87 10.15 0.30
CA VAL A 65 -12.43 11.49 0.50
C VAL A 65 -13.85 11.52 -0.03
N LEU A 66 -14.81 11.84 0.84
CA LEU A 66 -16.20 12.09 0.50
C LEU A 66 -16.48 13.59 0.64
N ILE A 67 -17.15 14.16 -0.36
CA ILE A 67 -17.49 15.58 -0.38
C ILE A 67 -18.98 15.73 -0.61
N ARG A 68 -19.63 16.54 0.24
CA ARG A 68 -21.04 16.84 0.17
C ARG A 68 -21.39 17.63 -1.10
N LYS A 69 -22.56 17.36 -1.68
CA LYS A 69 -22.97 17.85 -3.00
C LYS A 69 -23.03 19.38 -3.10
N ASP A 70 -23.60 20.03 -2.09
CA ASP A 70 -23.66 21.49 -2.01
C ASP A 70 -22.26 22.14 -1.98
N LEU A 71 -21.29 21.47 -1.36
CA LEU A 71 -19.91 21.96 -1.33
C LEU A 71 -19.21 21.74 -2.67
N VAL A 72 -19.42 20.59 -3.34
CA VAL A 72 -18.90 20.37 -4.70
C VAL A 72 -19.36 21.47 -5.64
N GLU A 73 -20.66 21.81 -5.62
CA GLU A 73 -21.22 22.89 -6.43
C GLU A 73 -20.58 24.25 -6.12
N LYS A 74 -20.35 24.56 -4.83
CA LYS A 74 -19.64 25.78 -4.42
C LYS A 74 -18.19 25.80 -4.92
N MET A 75 -17.46 24.70 -4.77
CA MET A 75 -16.05 24.60 -5.19
C MET A 75 -15.87 24.69 -6.70
N LYS A 76 -16.80 24.14 -7.50
CA LYS A 76 -16.79 24.25 -8.96
C LYS A 76 -16.99 25.69 -9.45
N ASN A 77 -17.66 26.53 -8.67
CA ASN A 77 -17.88 27.94 -8.98
C ASN A 77 -16.79 28.88 -8.44
N GLU A 78 -15.85 28.37 -7.65
CA GLU A 78 -14.74 29.15 -7.07
C GLU A 78 -13.49 29.00 -7.93
N LEU A 79 -13.03 30.11 -8.53
CA LEU A 79 -11.80 30.13 -9.33
C LEU A 79 -10.56 30.01 -8.43
N TYR A 80 -9.73 29.01 -8.67
CA TYR A 80 -8.45 28.83 -7.98
C TYR A 80 -7.31 29.53 -8.74
N GLU A 81 -7.13 29.22 -10.02
CA GLU A 81 -6.12 29.86 -10.88
C GLU A 81 -6.54 29.92 -12.35
N LYS A 82 -5.90 30.80 -13.13
CA LYS A 82 -5.98 30.79 -14.60
C LYS A 82 -4.67 30.25 -15.15
N ARG A 83 -4.70 29.04 -15.72
CA ARG A 83 -3.51 28.40 -16.27
C ARG A 83 -3.40 28.70 -17.76
N LYS A 84 -2.27 29.25 -18.18
CA LYS A 84 -1.96 29.46 -19.59
C LYS A 84 -1.73 28.10 -20.26
N LEU A 85 -2.43 27.85 -21.36
CA LEU A 85 -2.19 26.70 -22.22
C LEU A 85 -1.06 27.00 -23.23
N PRO A 86 -0.37 25.98 -23.74
CA PRO A 86 0.63 26.12 -24.80
C PRO A 86 -0.01 26.26 -26.20
N ILE A 87 -1.18 26.91 -26.27
CA ILE A 87 -1.90 27.20 -27.52
C ILE A 87 -2.25 28.69 -27.52
N PHE A 88 -2.20 29.28 -28.70
CA PHE A 88 -2.53 30.68 -28.95
C PHE A 88 -3.75 30.72 -29.86
N ASP A 89 -4.62 31.71 -29.69
CA ASP A 89 -5.75 31.92 -30.57
C ASP A 89 -5.33 32.56 -31.90
N ASP A 90 -6.31 32.83 -32.76
CA ASP A 90 -6.09 33.39 -34.10
C ASP A 90 -5.46 34.80 -34.08
N ASP A 91 -5.58 35.51 -32.95
CA ASP A 91 -4.98 36.83 -32.70
C ASP A 91 -3.61 36.72 -32.00
N ASN A 92 -3.07 35.51 -31.87
CA ASN A 92 -1.79 35.19 -31.24
C ASN A 92 -1.78 35.50 -29.72
N GLU A 93 -2.96 35.56 -29.08
CA GLU A 93 -3.10 35.69 -27.63
C GLU A 93 -3.08 34.31 -26.95
N PRO A 94 -2.48 34.18 -25.75
CA PRO A 94 -2.46 32.91 -25.04
C PRO A 94 -3.86 32.50 -24.60
N VAL A 95 -4.24 31.24 -24.86
CA VAL A 95 -5.48 30.68 -24.31
C VAL A 95 -5.27 30.32 -22.85
N TYR A 96 -6.24 30.65 -22.00
CA TYR A 96 -6.23 30.32 -20.58
C TYR A 96 -7.36 29.35 -20.24
N VAL A 97 -7.09 28.44 -19.30
CA VAL A 97 -8.10 27.61 -18.67
C VAL A 97 -8.28 28.06 -17.23
N GLU A 98 -9.54 28.18 -16.83
CA GLU A 98 -9.94 28.43 -15.46
C GLU A 98 -9.93 27.10 -14.70
N ILE A 99 -9.12 27.03 -13.65
CA ILE A 99 -9.04 25.88 -12.76
C ILE A 99 -9.87 26.22 -11.52
N SER A 100 -10.88 25.42 -11.24
CA SER A 100 -11.72 25.61 -10.06
C SER A 100 -11.03 25.07 -8.80
N LEU A 101 -11.51 25.48 -7.62
CA LEU A 101 -11.06 24.92 -6.36
C LEU A 101 -11.33 23.40 -6.29
N TYR A 102 -12.43 22.96 -6.91
CA TYR A 102 -12.77 21.55 -7.02
C TYR A 102 -11.73 20.77 -7.81
N ASP A 103 -11.30 21.28 -8.96
CA ASP A 103 -10.29 20.64 -9.81
C ASP A 103 -8.96 20.50 -9.07
N GLN A 104 -8.59 21.52 -8.29
CA GLN A 104 -7.38 21.49 -7.47
C GLN A 104 -7.46 20.44 -6.35
N VAL A 105 -8.63 20.29 -5.68
CA VAL A 105 -8.84 19.25 -4.67
C VAL A 105 -8.81 17.86 -5.30
N LYS A 106 -9.49 17.66 -6.43
CA LYS A 106 -9.48 16.40 -7.18
C LYS A 106 -8.06 16.03 -7.60
N GLN A 107 -7.33 16.97 -8.20
CA GLN A 107 -5.94 16.79 -8.60
C GLN A 107 -5.09 16.42 -7.39
N LEU A 108 -5.20 17.14 -6.27
CA LEU A 108 -4.46 16.85 -5.04
C LEU A 108 -4.70 15.41 -4.56
N VAL A 109 -5.95 14.94 -4.53
CA VAL A 109 -6.27 13.56 -4.10
C VAL A 109 -5.70 12.52 -5.09
N GLU A 110 -5.76 12.81 -6.39
CA GLU A 110 -5.25 11.93 -7.44
C GLU A 110 -3.72 11.91 -7.54
N SER A 111 -3.05 13.02 -7.22
CA SER A 111 -1.63 13.27 -7.49
C SER A 111 -0.72 13.16 -6.26
N ILE A 112 -1.26 12.85 -5.09
CA ILE A 112 -0.49 12.86 -3.83
C ILE A 112 0.68 11.86 -3.76
N PHE A 113 0.97 11.14 -4.84
CA PHE A 113 2.07 10.16 -4.93
C PHE A 113 3.18 10.48 -5.93
N ASP A 114 3.14 11.60 -6.67
CA ASP A 114 4.29 11.96 -7.50
C ASP A 114 5.39 12.67 -6.70
N VAL A 115 5.05 13.25 -5.53
CA VAL A 115 6.01 13.98 -4.69
C VAL A 115 5.62 13.84 -3.21
N MET A 116 6.52 13.29 -2.40
CA MET A 116 6.64 13.42 -0.93
C MET A 116 6.24 12.24 -0.02
N GLU A 117 7.15 12.02 0.92
CA GLU A 117 7.14 11.15 2.11
C GLU A 117 6.12 11.57 3.19
N LEU A 118 5.10 12.39 2.87
CA LEU A 118 4.24 13.08 3.83
C LEU A 118 2.79 12.54 3.96
N GLY A 119 2.39 11.57 3.10
CA GLY A 119 1.24 10.67 3.32
C GLY A 119 -0.15 11.30 3.47
N GLU A 120 -0.89 10.91 4.53
CA GLU A 120 -2.26 11.35 4.82
C GLU A 120 -2.35 12.71 5.56
N PRO A 121 -1.45 13.03 6.54
CA PRO A 121 -1.51 14.33 7.23
C PRO A 121 -1.33 15.51 6.29
N GLU A 122 -0.47 15.38 5.28
CA GLU A 122 -0.27 16.42 4.27
C GLU A 122 -1.48 16.55 3.36
N LEU A 123 -2.16 15.46 3.00
CA LEU A 123 -3.44 15.50 2.29
C LEU A 123 -4.45 16.36 3.05
N ILE A 124 -4.65 16.03 4.33
CA ILE A 124 -5.59 16.72 5.21
C ILE A 124 -5.22 18.20 5.32
N ARG A 125 -3.94 18.51 5.51
CA ARG A 125 -3.44 19.87 5.60
C ARG A 125 -3.68 20.67 4.32
N GLN A 126 -3.39 20.09 3.16
CA GLN A 126 -3.54 20.76 1.87
C GLN A 126 -5.01 20.97 1.51
N ILE A 127 -5.87 19.96 1.70
CA ILE A 127 -7.31 20.12 1.53
C ILE A 127 -7.82 21.21 2.48
N SER A 128 -7.42 21.20 3.75
CA SER A 128 -7.82 22.22 4.74
C SER A 128 -7.40 23.63 4.31
N LEU A 129 -6.20 23.79 3.73
CA LEU A 129 -5.73 25.08 3.22
C LEU A 129 -6.54 25.56 2.02
N LEU A 130 -6.85 24.66 1.08
CA LEU A 130 -7.68 24.97 -0.09
C LEU A 130 -9.09 25.36 0.33
N THR A 131 -9.69 24.66 1.28
CA THR A 131 -11.09 24.84 1.69
C THR A 131 -11.28 25.93 2.74
N LYS A 132 -10.19 26.46 3.31
CA LYS A 132 -10.22 27.54 4.31
C LYS A 132 -10.99 28.78 3.82
N LYS A 133 -10.85 29.14 2.55
CA LYS A 133 -11.58 30.29 1.95
C LYS A 133 -13.10 30.09 1.96
N LEU A 134 -13.55 28.84 1.89
CA LEU A 134 -14.96 28.46 1.97
C LEU A 134 -15.43 28.25 3.41
N LYS A 135 -14.57 28.50 4.41
CA LYS A 135 -14.83 28.25 5.84
C LYS A 135 -15.23 26.80 6.13
N VAL A 136 -14.70 25.85 5.35
CA VAL A 136 -14.90 24.41 5.54
C VAL A 136 -13.64 23.81 6.13
N VAL A 137 -13.82 23.06 7.22
CA VAL A 137 -12.78 22.26 7.86
C VAL A 137 -13.07 20.79 7.53
N PRO A 138 -12.17 20.10 6.81
CA PRO A 138 -12.29 18.66 6.60
C PRO A 138 -12.22 17.90 7.91
N GLU A 139 -13.04 16.86 8.06
CA GLU A 139 -12.95 15.92 9.17
C GLU A 139 -12.24 14.65 8.71
N ALA A 140 -11.20 14.25 9.44
CA ALA A 140 -10.48 13.02 9.16
C ALA A 140 -10.79 11.99 10.25
N ILE A 141 -11.32 10.84 9.83
CA ILE A 141 -11.72 9.75 10.73
C ILE A 141 -10.87 8.53 10.44
N GLU A 142 -10.14 8.07 11.46
CA GLU A 142 -9.37 6.84 11.34
C GLU A 142 -10.24 5.63 11.62
N LEU A 143 -10.40 4.77 10.61
CA LEU A 143 -11.06 3.49 10.78
C LEU A 143 -10.07 2.50 11.38
N VAL A 144 -10.49 1.79 12.42
CA VAL A 144 -9.71 0.73 13.08
C VAL A 144 -10.49 -0.58 13.09
N SER A 145 -9.79 -1.70 13.27
CA SER A 145 -10.39 -3.02 13.43
C SER A 145 -9.38 -3.97 14.08
N SER A 146 -9.87 -5.04 14.70
CA SER A 146 -9.04 -6.13 15.22
C SER A 146 -8.26 -6.84 14.10
N ASP A 147 -7.11 -7.40 14.45
CA ASP A 147 -6.22 -8.05 13.48
C ASP A 147 -6.85 -9.29 12.85
N GLU A 148 -7.59 -10.08 13.63
CA GLU A 148 -8.33 -11.26 13.15
C GLU A 148 -9.37 -10.91 12.08
N GLU A 149 -10.13 -9.83 12.27
CA GLU A 149 -11.12 -9.36 11.30
C GLU A 149 -10.46 -8.82 10.03
N LEU A 150 -9.31 -8.15 10.16
CA LEU A 150 -8.58 -7.64 9.00
C LEU A 150 -8.00 -8.75 8.13
N VAL A 151 -7.48 -9.82 8.73
CA VAL A 151 -7.01 -11.02 7.99
C VAL A 151 -8.16 -11.67 7.24
N LYS A 152 -9.29 -11.92 7.92
CA LYS A 152 -10.47 -12.52 7.32
C LYS A 152 -11.01 -11.68 6.15
N ARG A 153 -11.14 -10.36 6.33
CA ARG A 153 -11.61 -9.44 5.29
C ARG A 153 -10.65 -9.35 4.11
N ARG A 154 -9.33 -9.49 4.31
CA ARG A 154 -8.34 -9.53 3.23
C ARG A 154 -8.49 -10.79 2.38
N LEU A 155 -8.61 -11.96 3.01
CA LEU A 155 -8.76 -13.24 2.29
C LEU A 155 -10.04 -13.29 1.45
N LEU A 156 -11.12 -12.66 1.92
CA LEU A 156 -12.42 -12.69 1.26
C LEU A 156 -12.67 -11.49 0.34
N ARG A 157 -11.79 -10.48 0.31
CA ARG A 157 -12.00 -9.19 -0.39
C ARG A 157 -12.28 -9.34 -1.89
N HIS A 158 -11.68 -10.34 -2.54
CA HIS A 158 -11.88 -10.55 -3.97
C HIS A 158 -13.28 -11.10 -4.29
N LEU A 159 -13.92 -11.79 -3.34
CA LEU A 159 -15.20 -12.46 -3.54
C LEU A 159 -16.36 -11.47 -3.71
N ASP A 160 -16.28 -10.31 -3.05
CA ASP A 160 -17.32 -9.27 -3.07
C ASP A 160 -16.96 -8.06 -3.95
N ALA A 161 -15.82 -8.11 -4.65
CA ALA A 161 -15.30 -6.99 -5.42
C ALA A 161 -16.25 -6.54 -6.53
N LYS A 162 -16.82 -7.48 -7.27
CA LYS A 162 -17.78 -7.20 -8.33
C LYS A 162 -19.04 -6.50 -7.81
N GLU A 163 -19.56 -6.95 -6.68
CA GLU A 163 -20.74 -6.36 -6.04
C GLU A 163 -20.45 -4.94 -5.55
N ARG A 164 -19.30 -4.72 -4.89
CA ARG A 164 -18.88 -3.39 -4.42
C ARG A 164 -18.74 -2.41 -5.57
N LEU A 165 -18.05 -2.78 -6.65
CA LEU A 165 -17.88 -1.90 -7.80
C LEU A 165 -19.20 -1.66 -8.56
N SER A 166 -20.08 -2.67 -8.63
CA SER A 166 -21.41 -2.51 -9.23
C SER A 166 -22.28 -1.52 -8.42
N THR A 167 -22.23 -1.62 -7.09
CA THR A 167 -22.94 -0.70 -6.18
C THR A 167 -22.45 0.73 -6.35
N LEU A 168 -21.14 0.94 -6.53
CA LEU A 168 -20.59 2.25 -6.83
C LEU A 168 -21.18 2.83 -8.12
N ILE A 169 -21.11 2.10 -9.24
CA ILE A 169 -21.62 2.56 -10.54
C ILE A 169 -23.12 2.88 -10.47
N GLU A 170 -23.91 2.03 -9.82
CA GLU A 170 -25.35 2.26 -9.66
C GLU A 170 -25.61 3.59 -8.95
N LYS A 171 -24.92 3.83 -7.83
CA LYS A 171 -25.10 5.04 -7.02
C LYS A 171 -24.55 6.29 -7.70
N GLU A 172 -23.44 6.19 -8.42
CA GLU A 172 -22.90 7.28 -9.25
C GLU A 172 -23.95 7.78 -10.23
N ARG A 173 -24.54 6.86 -11.01
CA ARG A 173 -25.57 7.19 -12.00
C ARG A 173 -26.83 7.72 -11.35
N LYS A 174 -27.27 7.09 -10.26
CA LYS A 174 -28.52 7.46 -9.57
C LYS A 174 -28.45 8.85 -8.94
N TYR A 175 -27.32 9.21 -8.34
CA TYR A 175 -27.20 10.43 -7.53
C TYR A 175 -26.38 11.54 -8.20
N GLY A 176 -25.71 11.24 -9.32
CA GLY A 176 -24.82 12.16 -10.03
C GLY A 176 -23.52 12.41 -9.26
N ILE A 177 -22.95 11.35 -8.66
CA ILE A 177 -21.70 11.43 -7.88
C ILE A 177 -20.51 11.28 -8.82
N GLU A 178 -19.52 12.16 -8.67
CA GLU A 178 -18.25 12.04 -9.40
C GLU A 178 -17.27 11.15 -8.62
N SER A 179 -16.60 10.21 -9.30
CA SER A 179 -15.53 9.44 -8.68
C SER A 179 -14.30 9.21 -9.55
N ASN A 180 -13.17 8.89 -8.91
CA ASN A 180 -11.92 8.57 -9.57
C ASN A 180 -11.55 7.06 -9.49
N LEU A 181 -12.47 6.20 -9.05
CA LEU A 181 -12.20 4.77 -8.92
C LEU A 181 -12.36 4.08 -10.28
N TRP A 182 -11.30 3.43 -10.74
CA TRP A 182 -11.27 2.72 -12.03
C TRP A 182 -11.42 1.20 -11.89
N GLY A 183 -11.29 0.68 -10.68
CA GLY A 183 -11.40 -0.73 -10.33
C GLY A 183 -10.99 -0.99 -8.88
N ILE A 184 -11.25 -2.19 -8.38
CA ILE A 184 -10.85 -2.68 -7.05
C ILE A 184 -10.39 -4.13 -7.16
N GLN A 185 -9.45 -4.61 -6.34
CA GLN A 185 -8.96 -5.99 -6.37
C GLN A 185 -10.08 -7.02 -6.62
N GLY A 186 -10.04 -7.68 -7.78
CA GLY A 186 -11.05 -8.65 -8.23
C GLY A 186 -12.06 -8.14 -9.27
N ALA A 187 -12.16 -6.82 -9.51
CA ALA A 187 -13.07 -6.23 -10.50
C ALA A 187 -12.56 -4.92 -11.13
N LYS A 188 -12.77 -4.73 -12.43
CA LYS A 188 -12.48 -3.50 -13.19
C LYS A 188 -13.73 -2.95 -13.91
N ILE A 189 -13.74 -1.64 -14.15
CA ILE A 189 -14.79 -1.01 -14.97
C ILE A 189 -14.53 -1.37 -16.45
N THR A 190 -15.57 -1.83 -17.14
CA THR A 190 -15.47 -2.32 -18.54
C THR A 190 -15.23 -1.21 -19.57
N ASP A 191 -15.80 -0.04 -19.32
CA ASP A 191 -15.65 1.13 -20.17
C ASP A 191 -15.18 2.28 -19.29
N ILE A 192 -13.92 2.70 -19.42
CA ILE A 192 -13.36 3.77 -18.59
C ILE A 192 -14.00 5.12 -18.93
N VAL A 193 -14.46 5.31 -20.17
CA VAL A 193 -15.06 6.58 -20.62
C VAL A 193 -16.55 6.63 -20.29
N ASN A 194 -17.28 5.52 -20.49
CA ASN A 194 -18.74 5.49 -20.29
C ASN A 194 -19.20 4.74 -19.03
N ARG A 195 -18.29 4.07 -18.31
CA ARG A 195 -18.54 3.28 -17.09
C ARG A 195 -19.72 2.33 -17.20
N ASP A 196 -19.75 1.54 -18.27
CA ASP A 196 -20.93 0.76 -18.67
C ASP A 196 -21.25 -0.46 -17.79
N GLY A 197 -20.23 -1.06 -17.16
CA GLY A 197 -20.38 -2.25 -16.33
C GLY A 197 -19.10 -2.65 -15.61
N VAL A 198 -19.14 -3.83 -14.97
CA VAL A 198 -18.05 -4.40 -14.18
C VAL A 198 -17.67 -5.77 -14.72
N VAL A 199 -16.38 -6.00 -14.95
CA VAL A 199 -15.81 -7.31 -15.28
C VAL A 199 -14.76 -7.70 -14.27
N ASP A 200 -14.48 -8.99 -14.21
CA ASP A 200 -13.43 -9.55 -13.39
C ASP A 200 -12.06 -9.19 -14.01
N TYR A 201 -10.99 -9.18 -13.20
CA TYR A 201 -9.64 -9.10 -13.75
C TYR A 201 -9.31 -10.41 -14.48
N ASP A 202 -8.53 -10.29 -15.55
CA ASP A 202 -7.96 -11.44 -16.24
C ASP A 202 -6.94 -12.13 -15.29
N GLU A 203 -6.72 -13.44 -15.42
CA GLU A 203 -5.83 -14.21 -14.53
C GLU A 203 -4.37 -13.71 -14.55
N ASP A 204 -3.98 -12.94 -15.56
CA ASP A 204 -2.68 -12.32 -15.76
C ASP A 204 -2.58 -10.86 -15.24
N GLN A 205 -3.68 -10.28 -14.72
CA GLN A 205 -3.73 -8.91 -14.19
C GLN A 205 -3.74 -8.90 -12.65
N ILE A 206 -2.67 -8.39 -12.02
CA ILE A 206 -2.42 -8.60 -10.58
C ILE A 206 -3.11 -7.56 -9.68
N SER A 207 -3.80 -8.10 -8.67
CA SER A 207 -3.74 -7.60 -7.29
C SER A 207 -3.28 -8.74 -6.37
N ARG A 208 -2.33 -8.46 -5.48
CA ARG A 208 -1.46 -9.50 -4.91
C ARG A 208 -2.14 -10.44 -3.91
N THR A 209 -1.85 -11.74 -3.99
CA THR A 209 -2.35 -12.82 -3.10
C THR A 209 -1.31 -13.94 -2.93
N ILE A 210 -1.56 -14.92 -2.05
CA ILE A 210 -0.72 -16.12 -1.88
C ILE A 210 -0.56 -16.90 -3.20
N LYS A 211 -1.47 -16.71 -4.16
CA LYS A 211 -1.36 -17.27 -5.52
C LYS A 211 -0.29 -16.60 -6.38
N ASP A 212 0.35 -15.53 -5.94
CA ASP A 212 1.46 -14.88 -6.65
C ASP A 212 2.80 -15.58 -6.41
N PHE A 213 2.86 -16.47 -5.41
CA PHE A 213 4.03 -17.30 -5.16
C PHE A 213 3.98 -18.55 -6.04
N ASP A 214 5.15 -19.01 -6.48
CA ASP A 214 5.30 -20.28 -7.19
C ASP A 214 4.80 -21.41 -6.31
N ARG A 215 5.28 -21.38 -5.06
CA ARG A 215 4.91 -22.30 -4.00
C ARG A 215 5.18 -21.68 -2.64
N VAL A 216 4.54 -22.29 -1.65
CA VAL A 216 4.72 -21.99 -0.24
C VAL A 216 5.20 -23.27 0.43
N ILE A 217 6.31 -23.18 1.16
CA ILE A 217 6.92 -24.27 1.90
C ILE A 217 6.56 -24.07 3.39
N PRO A 218 5.72 -24.94 3.97
CA PRO A 218 5.33 -24.83 5.37
C PRO A 218 6.53 -24.92 6.30
N THR A 219 6.72 -23.93 7.17
CA THR A 219 7.88 -23.85 8.09
C THR A 219 7.61 -24.42 9.47
N LYS A 220 6.44 -25.04 9.66
CA LYS A 220 6.09 -25.72 10.90
C LYS A 220 7.14 -26.80 11.19
N ASP A 221 7.76 -26.71 12.37
CA ASP A 221 8.85 -27.59 12.82
C ASP A 221 10.23 -27.36 12.15
N MET A 222 10.38 -26.34 11.31
CA MET A 222 11.67 -25.93 10.73
C MET A 222 12.44 -24.98 11.67
N THR A 223 13.77 -25.00 11.56
CA THR A 223 14.67 -24.04 12.22
C THR A 223 15.15 -22.98 11.22
N VAL A 224 15.62 -21.83 11.71
CA VAL A 224 16.18 -20.77 10.85
C VAL A 224 17.30 -21.30 9.94
N PRO A 225 18.29 -22.09 10.43
CA PRO A 225 19.28 -22.72 9.57
C PRO A 225 18.67 -23.57 8.45
N TYR A 226 17.64 -24.37 8.75
CA TYR A 226 17.00 -25.22 7.74
C TYR A 226 16.31 -24.39 6.64
N CYS A 227 15.64 -23.30 7.01
CA CYS A 227 15.05 -22.39 6.02
C CYS A 227 16.11 -21.64 5.20
N ILE A 228 17.26 -21.31 5.77
CA ILE A 228 18.37 -20.70 5.04
C ILE A 228 18.94 -21.66 3.99
N VAL A 229 19.16 -22.94 4.35
CA VAL A 229 19.60 -23.98 3.40
C VAL A 229 18.62 -24.12 2.25
N GLU A 230 17.33 -24.29 2.54
CA GLU A 230 16.29 -24.39 1.52
C GLU A 230 16.28 -23.14 0.60
N MET A 231 16.44 -21.94 1.14
CA MET A 231 16.54 -20.72 0.33
C MET A 231 17.79 -20.69 -0.57
N MET A 232 18.95 -21.11 -0.05
CA MET A 232 20.19 -21.19 -0.82
C MET A 232 20.07 -22.20 -1.95
N GLU A 233 19.47 -23.38 -1.69
CA GLU A 233 19.20 -24.39 -2.70
C GLU A 233 18.24 -23.89 -3.80
N ILE A 234 17.17 -23.20 -3.41
CA ILE A 234 16.21 -22.60 -4.36
C ILE A 234 16.91 -21.53 -5.22
N SER A 235 17.73 -20.68 -4.61
CA SER A 235 18.49 -19.66 -5.32
C SER A 235 19.51 -20.28 -6.29
N ALA A 236 20.26 -21.30 -5.84
CA ALA A 236 21.30 -21.96 -6.64
C ALA A 236 20.73 -22.82 -7.78
N ASN A 237 19.67 -23.59 -7.51
CA ASN A 237 19.15 -24.60 -8.44
C ASN A 237 18.04 -24.05 -9.35
N GLU A 238 17.23 -23.12 -8.84
CA GLU A 238 16.06 -22.61 -9.56
C GLU A 238 16.20 -21.14 -9.98
N ASN A 239 17.23 -20.42 -9.49
CA ASN A 239 17.41 -18.99 -9.74
C ASN A 239 16.15 -18.17 -9.41
N ARG A 240 15.50 -18.52 -8.30
CA ARG A 240 14.27 -17.89 -7.83
C ARG A 240 14.49 -17.21 -6.50
N GLU A 241 13.80 -16.09 -6.31
CA GLU A 241 13.79 -15.44 -5.00
C GLU A 241 12.93 -16.24 -4.03
N SER A 242 13.36 -16.31 -2.78
CA SER A 242 12.60 -16.88 -1.69
C SER A 242 12.83 -16.09 -0.40
N GLY A 243 11.90 -16.21 0.55
CA GLY A 243 12.06 -15.54 1.84
C GLY A 243 11.05 -15.97 2.88
N PHE A 244 11.34 -15.63 4.13
CA PHE A 244 10.51 -15.88 5.30
C PHE A 244 10.74 -14.83 6.39
N LEU A 245 9.93 -14.90 7.44
CA LEU A 245 9.96 -13.96 8.56
C LEU A 245 10.36 -14.65 9.86
N VAL A 246 11.22 -13.98 10.62
CA VAL A 246 11.66 -14.39 11.96
C VAL A 246 11.27 -13.33 12.98
N LEU A 247 10.80 -13.76 14.14
CA LEU A 247 10.60 -12.95 15.32
C LEU A 247 11.70 -13.27 16.33
N HIS A 248 12.34 -12.22 16.83
CA HIS A 248 13.36 -12.27 17.88
C HIS A 248 12.77 -11.82 19.21
N ASP A 249 12.52 -12.75 20.14
CA ASP A 249 12.00 -12.49 21.49
C ASP A 249 12.86 -13.18 22.56
N ASP A 250 13.21 -12.49 23.66
CA ASP A 250 13.95 -13.08 24.79
C ASP A 250 15.17 -13.97 24.43
N ASN A 251 15.98 -13.54 23.44
CA ASN A 251 17.12 -14.28 22.85
C ASN A 251 16.75 -15.61 22.16
N LYS A 252 15.51 -15.73 21.66
CA LYS A 252 15.04 -16.84 20.82
C LYS A 252 14.62 -16.33 19.46
N GLU A 253 14.79 -17.20 18.46
CA GLU A 253 14.37 -16.97 17.09
C GLU A 253 13.18 -17.88 16.78
N THR A 254 12.06 -17.28 16.43
CA THR A 254 10.83 -18.00 16.06
C THR A 254 10.46 -17.66 14.63
N ILE A 255 10.32 -18.65 13.76
CA ILE A 255 9.81 -18.45 12.40
C ILE A 255 8.31 -18.15 12.48
N ILE A 256 7.88 -17.05 11.86
CA ILE A 256 6.50 -16.55 11.94
C ILE A 256 5.78 -16.50 10.59
N SER A 257 6.39 -17.00 9.53
CA SER A 257 5.76 -17.20 8.23
C SER A 257 6.20 -18.51 7.61
N ASP A 258 5.42 -18.98 6.64
CA ASP A 258 5.91 -19.98 5.70
C ASP A 258 7.05 -19.38 4.85
N LEU A 259 7.88 -20.24 4.27
CA LEU A 259 8.87 -19.85 3.28
C LEU A 259 8.17 -19.74 1.94
N VAL A 260 8.22 -18.56 1.33
CA VAL A 260 7.55 -18.29 0.06
C VAL A 260 8.56 -18.24 -1.07
N VAL A 261 8.21 -18.80 -2.23
CA VAL A 261 9.06 -18.83 -3.43
C VAL A 261 8.41 -18.01 -4.54
N GLY A 262 9.16 -17.12 -5.17
CA GLY A 262 8.69 -16.28 -6.28
C GLY A 262 8.47 -17.06 -7.58
N LYS A 263 7.49 -16.63 -8.39
CA LYS A 263 7.18 -17.26 -9.70
C LYS A 263 8.25 -17.04 -10.77
N ASP A 264 8.95 -15.91 -10.74
CA ASP A 264 10.01 -15.47 -11.66
C ASP A 264 10.93 -14.43 -10.97
N SER A 265 11.95 -13.92 -11.68
CA SER A 265 12.95 -12.92 -11.23
C SER A 265 12.39 -11.53 -10.85
N ASN A 266 11.08 -11.40 -10.58
CA ASN A 266 10.36 -10.15 -10.34
C ASN A 266 9.50 -10.19 -9.06
N SER A 267 9.86 -11.02 -8.08
CA SER A 267 9.05 -11.12 -6.85
C SER A 267 9.60 -10.22 -5.75
N LEU A 268 8.91 -9.12 -5.45
CA LEU A 268 9.14 -8.29 -4.26
C LEU A 268 8.71 -9.05 -2.98
N ILE A 269 9.43 -10.12 -2.63
CA ILE A 269 9.05 -11.07 -1.57
C ILE A 269 9.09 -10.40 -0.21
N GLY A 270 10.09 -9.57 0.07
CA GLY A 270 10.22 -8.85 1.34
C GLY A 270 9.00 -7.97 1.67
N VAL A 271 8.53 -7.16 0.71
CA VAL A 271 7.35 -6.29 0.90
C VAL A 271 6.07 -7.12 1.06
N THR A 272 5.95 -8.20 0.27
CA THR A 272 4.75 -9.05 0.27
C THR A 272 4.63 -9.85 1.57
N LEU A 273 5.75 -10.33 2.13
CA LEU A 273 5.79 -11.01 3.44
C LEU A 273 5.42 -10.07 4.59
N LEU A 274 5.98 -8.86 4.61
CA LEU A 274 5.70 -7.83 5.61
C LEU A 274 4.22 -7.41 5.61
N GLU A 275 3.60 -7.34 4.43
CA GLU A 275 2.17 -6.99 4.26
C GLU A 275 1.21 -8.12 4.65
N ILE A 276 1.55 -9.38 4.32
CA ILE A 276 0.69 -10.55 4.53
C ILE A 276 0.77 -11.06 5.98
N TYR A 277 1.98 -11.18 6.55
CA TYR A 277 2.19 -11.95 7.79
C TYR A 277 2.42 -11.10 9.04
N VAL A 278 2.89 -9.85 8.89
CA VAL A 278 3.19 -8.99 10.05
C VAL A 278 2.16 -7.89 10.25
N GLY A 279 1.55 -7.41 9.16
CA GLY A 279 0.54 -6.35 9.27
C GLY A 279 1.13 -5.02 9.78
N PHE A 280 2.33 -4.65 9.34
CA PHE A 280 2.98 -3.38 9.68
C PHE A 280 2.01 -2.18 9.54
N ARG A 281 1.90 -1.37 10.60
CA ARG A 281 1.13 -0.11 10.63
C ARG A 281 1.98 1.02 11.21
N GLN A 282 1.77 2.25 10.75
CA GLN A 282 2.42 3.45 11.28
C GLN A 282 1.88 3.82 12.68
N ASN A 283 2.76 4.25 13.60
CA ASN A 283 2.40 4.81 14.91
C ASN A 283 2.51 6.35 14.87
N ARG A 284 1.42 7.07 15.20
CA ARG A 284 1.29 8.53 15.06
C ARG A 284 2.06 9.40 16.06
N SER A 285 2.79 8.82 17.02
CA SER A 285 3.46 9.60 18.08
C SER A 285 4.97 9.81 17.90
N LEU A 286 5.61 9.12 16.95
CA LEU A 286 7.05 9.19 16.72
C LEU A 286 7.32 9.29 15.22
N TYR A 287 8.12 10.27 14.78
CA TYR A 287 8.66 10.41 13.42
C TYR A 287 9.66 9.29 13.05
N ARG A 288 9.51 8.09 13.62
CA ARG A 288 10.26 6.88 13.31
C ARG A 288 9.27 5.74 13.09
N ALA A 289 9.31 5.21 11.88
CA ALA A 289 9.05 3.84 11.45
C ALA A 289 7.80 3.09 11.93
N TYR A 290 7.20 2.34 11.01
CA TYR A 290 6.05 1.47 11.26
C TYR A 290 6.33 0.52 12.45
N LYS A 291 5.36 0.32 13.36
CA LYS A 291 5.50 -0.59 14.51
C LYS A 291 4.56 -1.77 14.36
N HIS A 292 5.09 -2.99 14.51
CA HIS A 292 4.30 -4.21 14.61
C HIS A 292 3.85 -4.45 16.06
N THR A 293 2.70 -5.10 16.26
CA THR A 293 2.13 -5.37 17.59
C THR A 293 2.77 -6.56 18.31
N LYS A 294 3.62 -7.34 17.63
CA LYS A 294 4.38 -8.44 18.26
C LYS A 294 5.47 -7.89 19.18
N GLU A 295 5.56 -8.41 20.40
CA GLU A 295 6.73 -8.19 21.27
C GLU A 295 7.95 -8.88 20.65
N GLY A 296 9.07 -8.17 20.55
CA GLY A 296 10.29 -8.67 19.89
C GLY A 296 10.73 -7.83 18.70
N LYS A 297 11.76 -8.27 17.98
CA LYS A 297 12.25 -7.63 16.75
C LYS A 297 11.97 -8.53 15.54
N ILE A 298 11.37 -7.98 14.49
CA ILE A 298 11.09 -8.75 13.27
C ILE A 298 12.28 -8.67 12.32
N GLU A 299 12.59 -9.81 11.71
CA GLU A 299 13.57 -9.97 10.66
C GLU A 299 12.91 -10.52 9.40
N VAL A 300 13.18 -9.90 8.26
CA VAL A 300 12.92 -10.47 6.94
C VAL A 300 14.21 -11.10 6.46
N ILE A 301 14.18 -12.40 6.18
CA ILE A 301 15.28 -13.10 5.53
C ILE A 301 14.83 -13.43 4.11
N HIS A 302 15.53 -12.93 3.10
CA HIS A 302 15.24 -13.25 1.70
C HIS A 302 16.52 -13.47 0.89
N SER A 303 16.39 -14.18 -0.23
CA SER A 303 17.53 -14.52 -1.08
C SER A 303 17.88 -13.37 -2.01
N TYR A 304 19.16 -13.25 -2.36
CA TYR A 304 19.66 -12.32 -3.36
C TYR A 304 19.21 -12.71 -4.78
N THR A 305 18.72 -11.75 -5.55
CA THR A 305 18.40 -11.95 -6.99
C THR A 305 19.09 -10.85 -7.82
N PRO A 306 20.17 -11.16 -8.56
CA PRO A 306 21.00 -10.16 -9.24
C PRO A 306 20.23 -9.31 -10.25
N THR A 307 19.31 -9.93 -11.02
CA THR A 307 18.58 -9.26 -12.10
C THR A 307 17.74 -8.06 -11.66
N LEU A 308 17.20 -8.02 -10.44
CA LEU A 308 16.36 -6.91 -9.98
C LEU A 308 17.17 -5.69 -9.55
N GLN A 309 18.24 -5.92 -8.82
CA GLN A 309 19.09 -4.85 -8.31
C GLN A 309 19.93 -4.23 -9.42
N GLU A 310 20.39 -5.05 -10.37
CA GLU A 310 21.04 -4.57 -11.59
C GLU A 310 20.07 -3.76 -12.47
N ILE A 311 18.80 -4.18 -12.60
CA ILE A 311 17.76 -3.39 -13.31
C ILE A 311 17.46 -2.08 -12.58
N GLU A 312 17.42 -2.04 -11.25
CA GLU A 312 17.17 -0.83 -10.46
C GLU A 312 18.31 0.20 -10.59
N VAL A 313 19.56 -0.28 -10.60
CA VAL A 313 20.76 0.54 -10.88
C VAL A 313 20.75 1.04 -12.33
N LEU A 314 20.41 0.20 -13.30
CA LEU A 314 20.39 0.56 -14.73
C LEU A 314 19.18 1.44 -15.11
N ALA A 315 18.07 1.38 -14.38
CA ALA A 315 16.86 2.16 -14.64
C ALA A 315 16.89 3.56 -13.99
N ASN A 316 17.88 3.87 -13.14
CA ASN A 316 18.02 5.17 -12.51
C ASN A 316 18.89 6.11 -13.39
N PRO A 317 18.31 7.12 -14.08
CA PRO A 317 19.06 7.99 -14.99
C PRO A 317 20.07 8.92 -14.29
N TRP A 318 20.13 8.90 -12.95
CA TRP A 318 21.01 9.75 -12.15
C TRP A 318 22.20 8.99 -11.52
N ILE A 319 22.28 7.66 -11.66
CA ILE A 319 23.40 6.85 -11.19
C ILE A 319 24.31 6.52 -12.39
N PRO A 320 25.56 7.02 -12.44
CA PRO A 320 26.49 6.65 -13.50
C PRO A 320 26.82 5.15 -13.41
N PRO A 321 27.00 4.44 -14.54
CA PRO A 321 27.43 3.04 -14.51
C PRO A 321 28.76 2.93 -13.76
N SER A 322 28.79 2.07 -12.74
CA SER A 322 29.96 1.81 -11.88
C SER A 322 30.58 0.46 -12.25
N GLU A 323 31.91 0.36 -12.16
CA GLU A 323 32.66 -0.91 -12.26
C GLU A 323 32.71 -1.67 -10.92
N GLU A 324 32.19 -1.08 -9.83
CA GLU A 324 32.13 -1.73 -8.52
C GLU A 324 31.00 -2.77 -8.47
N PRO A 325 31.22 -3.93 -7.85
CA PRO A 325 30.22 -4.99 -7.75
C PRO A 325 28.97 -4.49 -7.03
N THR A 326 27.79 -4.83 -7.56
CA THR A 326 26.49 -4.50 -6.99
C THR A 326 26.41 -4.96 -5.53
N GLU A 327 26.04 -4.06 -4.62
CA GLU A 327 25.88 -4.39 -3.21
C GLU A 327 24.82 -5.48 -3.02
N ILE A 328 25.05 -6.40 -2.06
CA ILE A 328 24.14 -7.54 -1.81
C ILE A 328 22.76 -7.06 -1.32
N MET A 329 22.75 -6.04 -0.45
CA MET A 329 21.53 -5.35 -0.04
C MET A 329 21.22 -4.20 -1.01
N SER A 330 19.97 -4.09 -1.43
CA SER A 330 19.51 -2.98 -2.24
C SER A 330 19.24 -1.72 -1.41
N SER A 331 19.12 -0.56 -2.07
CA SER A 331 18.62 0.66 -1.44
C SER A 331 17.20 0.50 -0.88
N ALA A 332 16.39 -0.37 -1.47
CA ALA A 332 15.05 -0.70 -0.98
C ALA A 332 15.10 -1.49 0.34
N ASP A 333 16.06 -2.39 0.49
CA ASP A 333 16.24 -3.21 1.71
C ASP A 333 16.71 -2.35 2.88
N LEU A 334 17.69 -1.47 2.64
CA LEU A 334 18.16 -0.49 3.63
C LEU A 334 17.04 0.48 4.02
N GLY A 335 16.29 0.98 3.03
CA GLY A 335 15.14 1.82 3.25
C GLY A 335 14.03 1.11 4.03
N ALA A 336 13.79 -0.17 3.77
CA ALA A 336 12.81 -0.97 4.51
C ALA A 336 13.24 -1.23 5.96
N ALA A 337 14.49 -1.62 6.19
CA ALA A 337 15.03 -1.82 7.53
C ALA A 337 14.87 -0.57 8.41
N GLU A 338 15.20 0.61 7.87
CA GLU A 338 15.07 1.88 8.56
C GLU A 338 13.60 2.29 8.76
N ARG A 339 12.76 2.13 7.72
CA ARG A 339 11.35 2.57 7.75
C ARG A 339 10.45 1.65 8.54
N PHE A 340 10.73 0.35 8.65
CA PHE A 340 9.88 -0.60 9.38
C PHE A 340 10.48 -0.98 10.74
N ASP A 341 11.64 -0.45 11.11
CA ASP A 341 12.39 -0.82 12.32
C ASP A 341 12.58 -2.35 12.45
N ILE A 342 12.84 -2.98 11.30
CA ILE A 342 13.07 -4.41 11.16
C ILE A 342 14.53 -4.70 10.85
N ILE A 343 14.93 -5.94 11.08
CA ILE A 343 16.15 -6.47 10.46
C ILE A 343 15.78 -6.93 9.04
N VAL A 344 16.59 -6.55 8.05
CA VAL A 344 16.52 -7.13 6.71
C VAL A 344 17.85 -7.82 6.49
N SER A 345 17.80 -9.11 6.18
CA SER A 345 18.95 -9.95 5.94
C SER A 345 18.82 -10.61 4.57
N VAL A 346 19.86 -10.44 3.75
CA VAL A 346 19.91 -10.92 2.37
C VAL A 346 21.01 -11.98 2.28
N ILE A 347 20.66 -13.13 1.71
CA ILE A 347 21.56 -14.28 1.60
C ILE A 347 21.74 -14.66 0.13
N GLN A 348 22.99 -14.77 -0.32
CA GLN A 348 23.33 -15.26 -1.66
C GLN A 348 23.34 -16.79 -1.70
N ALA A 349 23.22 -17.34 -2.91
CA ALA A 349 23.32 -18.78 -3.15
C ALA A 349 24.64 -19.40 -2.66
N ASP A 350 25.73 -18.61 -2.60
CA ASP A 350 27.04 -19.04 -2.12
C ASP A 350 27.25 -18.80 -0.61
N GLY A 351 26.19 -18.48 0.13
CA GLY A 351 26.25 -18.30 1.58
C GLY A 351 26.74 -16.91 2.03
N LYS A 352 27.07 -15.99 1.10
CA LYS A 352 27.37 -14.61 1.50
C LYS A 352 26.14 -13.91 2.07
N VAL A 353 26.31 -13.24 3.20
CA VAL A 353 25.24 -12.54 3.91
C VAL A 353 25.53 -11.05 4.01
N GLU A 354 24.47 -10.26 3.83
CA GLU A 354 24.43 -8.88 4.27
C GLU A 354 23.19 -8.64 5.13
N SER A 355 23.31 -7.81 6.16
CA SER A 355 22.19 -7.51 7.06
C SER A 355 22.22 -6.07 7.51
N SER A 356 21.02 -5.47 7.64
CA SER A 356 20.86 -4.14 8.23
C SER A 356 21.32 -4.08 9.70
N ASN A 357 21.57 -5.23 10.34
CA ASN A 357 22.14 -5.33 11.68
C ASN A 357 23.49 -6.06 11.68
N LYS A 358 24.56 -5.36 12.09
CA LYS A 358 25.94 -5.88 12.11
C LYS A 358 26.13 -7.12 12.97
N ARG A 359 25.45 -7.21 14.11
CA ARG A 359 25.55 -8.38 15.00
C ARG A 359 24.83 -9.56 14.37
N ARG A 360 23.64 -9.32 13.81
CA ARG A 360 22.88 -10.37 13.12
C ARG A 360 23.63 -10.91 11.91
N LYS A 361 24.34 -10.06 11.17
CA LYS A 361 25.24 -10.50 10.09
C LYS A 361 26.24 -11.55 10.57
N GLN A 362 26.94 -11.29 11.67
CA GLN A 362 27.92 -12.23 12.24
C GLN A 362 27.26 -13.55 12.68
N GLU A 363 26.09 -13.47 13.32
CA GLU A 363 25.33 -14.65 13.74
C GLU A 363 24.89 -15.51 12.54
N LEU A 364 24.47 -14.88 11.44
CA LEU A 364 24.11 -15.57 10.20
C LEU A 364 25.34 -16.16 9.49
N GLU A 365 26.47 -15.44 9.50
CA GLU A 365 27.75 -15.95 8.98
C GLU A 365 28.20 -17.21 9.75
N GLU A 366 28.05 -17.23 11.08
CA GLU A 366 28.33 -18.40 11.93
C GLU A 366 27.36 -19.56 11.65
N ILE A 367 26.06 -19.28 11.49
CA ILE A 367 25.06 -20.29 11.12
C ILE A 367 25.42 -20.95 9.79
N ILE A 368 25.78 -20.15 8.77
CA ILE A 368 26.14 -20.65 7.44
C ILE A 368 27.45 -21.42 7.48
N SER A 369 28.46 -20.93 8.20
CA SER A 369 29.73 -21.66 8.36
C SER A 369 29.51 -23.03 9.03
N GLY A 370 28.63 -23.09 10.04
CA GLY A 370 28.25 -24.34 10.71
C GLY A 370 27.43 -25.29 9.83
N ILE A 371 26.75 -24.80 8.79
CA ILE A 371 26.08 -25.62 7.78
C ILE A 371 27.13 -26.25 6.84
N GLU A 372 28.10 -25.46 6.36
CA GLU A 372 29.17 -25.95 5.47
C GLU A 372 30.05 -27.02 6.13
N GLU A 373 30.29 -26.92 7.45
CA GLU A 373 31.03 -27.94 8.22
C GLU A 373 30.28 -29.29 8.31
N ILE A 374 28.94 -29.30 8.21
CA ILE A 374 28.11 -30.52 8.27
C ILE A 374 28.00 -31.20 6.90
N GLU A 375 28.05 -30.45 5.79
CA GLU A 375 28.03 -30.99 4.43
C GLU A 375 29.41 -31.42 3.90
N GLY A 376 30.48 -31.00 4.57
CA GLY A 376 31.88 -31.33 4.25
C GLY A 376 32.44 -32.59 4.93
N GLU A 377 31.71 -33.22 5.84
CA GLU A 377 31.97 -34.57 6.41
C GLU A 377 31.20 -35.66 5.65
#